data_AF-A0A228IYM9-F1
#
_entry.id   AF-A0A228IYM9-F1
#
_cell.length_a   1.000
_cell.length_b   1.000
_cell.length_c   1.000
_cell.angle_alpha   90.00
_cell.angle_beta   90.00
_cell.angle_gamma   90.00
#
_symmetry.space_group_name_H-M   'P 1'
#
loop_
_entity.id
_entity.type
_entity.pdbx_description
1 polymer ?
#
loop_
_entity_poly.entity_id
_entity_poly.type
_entity_poly.pdbx_seq_one_letter_code
_entity_poly.pdbx_strand_id
1 'polypeptide(L)'
;MNQFPDGQLSNTQMLVGYDPYASASGERKYSAVNLISYLTGALPFVTNSNPTINGILTLNGDMHFSGGGIVTSQGDVYQVARGRWLSADMAKLDDAWNKANAAQSAADQAAISASQAATSASSASANAATSTSAATTATQAANSATGSATMAQAWASQPTGTIQGSSSYSSLYYAGQSQYWAGISQAVNAAPTTFNPGYKHSSITLSGGNLVATFATTQAVALGTVGYAAGKHYFEIAFTSGSSSGNASVGIAPSNEPLSSQVGYNDNSGAIAAFQTSGNVYLNGSKVAAVSGYSNANDVIGVAVDSDRKLVWFRSNGGQWNASSTADPASGTGGLAYTQTGNMFPAVCTDSSAVFTANFSGNFAATIPTGFKAWAADAFHYVVPFATTSTPGIVVAGSGVSIDTYGKLSVDTYYDMVSIQAQDTISIDLTSPVPGYHIVLNSQAATFALTNLQLPAGKALRLTFYFEQGVGNNTISTWDSRIKWVGSRPIFAYTVGSRNVIELETIDGQTFAGYYIGQIN
;
A
#
# COMPACT_ATOMS: atom_id res chain seq x y z
N MET A 1 -6.38 -6.09 23.20
CA MET A 1 -7.80 -5.68 23.41
C MET A 1 -8.50 -6.88 24.00
N ASN A 2 -8.95 -6.95 25.26
CA ASN A 2 -9.29 -5.94 26.24
C ASN A 2 -8.57 -6.19 27.58
N GLN A 3 -8.15 -5.10 28.23
CA GLN A 3 -7.67 -5.08 29.62
C GLN A 3 -8.88 -5.18 30.56
N PHE A 4 -8.77 -6.01 31.60
CA PHE A 4 -9.64 -5.91 32.78
C PHE A 4 -8.90 -5.11 33.87
N PRO A 5 -9.55 -4.14 34.51
CA PRO A 5 -8.94 -3.31 35.54
C PRO A 5 -8.84 -4.05 36.89
N ASP A 6 -7.83 -3.65 37.65
CA ASP A 6 -7.49 -4.08 38.99
C ASP A 6 -8.66 -4.09 39.98
N GLY A 7 -8.61 -5.05 40.90
CA GLY A 7 -9.09 -4.85 42.26
C GLY A 7 -10.21 -5.78 42.70
N GLN A 8 -9.88 -6.64 43.67
CA GLN A 8 -10.76 -7.42 44.55
C GLN A 8 -11.25 -8.79 44.01
N LEU A 9 -10.47 -9.83 44.34
CA LEU A 9 -11.02 -11.17 44.53
C LEU A 9 -10.75 -11.60 45.98
N SER A 10 -11.84 -11.94 46.66
CA SER A 10 -11.95 -12.27 48.08
C SER A 10 -11.65 -13.75 48.37
N ASN A 11 -11.29 -14.03 49.63
CA ASN A 11 -10.81 -15.31 50.16
C ASN A 11 -11.86 -16.45 50.23
N THR A 12 -12.49 -16.81 49.11
CA THR A 12 -13.33 -18.03 49.04
C THR A 12 -13.24 -18.68 47.67
N GLN A 13 -12.12 -19.33 47.36
CA GLN A 13 -12.05 -20.25 46.22
C GLN A 13 -12.37 -21.67 46.70
N MET A 14 -13.62 -22.09 46.48
CA MET A 14 -13.98 -23.51 46.45
C MET A 14 -13.37 -24.13 45.18
N LEU A 15 -12.61 -25.22 45.34
CA LEU A 15 -12.22 -26.08 44.23
C LEU A 15 -13.48 -26.68 43.59
N VAL A 16 -13.85 -26.19 42.41
CA VAL A 16 -14.85 -26.82 41.55
C VAL A 16 -14.09 -27.66 40.52
N GLY A 17 -14.08 -28.98 40.70
CA GLY A 17 -13.61 -29.92 39.70
C GLY A 17 -14.49 -29.85 38.46
N TYR A 18 -13.89 -29.58 37.31
CA TYR A 18 -14.54 -29.54 36.00
C TYR A 18 -14.62 -30.97 35.45
N ASP A 19 -15.84 -31.48 35.24
CA ASP A 19 -16.09 -32.70 34.46
C ASP A 19 -16.43 -32.30 33.00
N PRO A 20 -15.56 -32.59 32.02
CA PRO A 20 -15.73 -32.16 30.64
C PRO A 20 -16.82 -32.89 29.84
N TYR A 21 -17.57 -33.85 30.41
CA TYR A 21 -18.54 -34.65 29.62
C TYR A 21 -20.03 -34.35 29.86
N ALA A 22 -20.38 -33.34 30.66
CA ALA A 22 -21.78 -33.05 31.03
C ALA A 22 -22.58 -32.14 30.06
N SER A 23 -22.22 -32.07 28.77
CA SER A 23 -22.81 -31.11 27.80
C SER A 23 -23.81 -31.70 26.79
N ALA A 24 -24.54 -32.78 27.13
CA ALA A 24 -25.49 -33.38 26.17
C ALA A 24 -26.91 -33.71 26.67
N SER A 25 -27.30 -33.40 27.90
CA SER A 25 -28.71 -33.53 28.32
C SER A 25 -29.08 -32.46 29.34
N GLY A 26 -29.87 -31.48 28.92
CA GLY A 26 -30.30 -30.32 29.70
C GLY A 26 -31.23 -30.63 30.88
N GLU A 27 -30.73 -31.35 31.88
CA GLU A 27 -31.36 -31.51 33.20
C GLU A 27 -30.26 -31.53 34.27
N ARG A 28 -30.15 -30.47 35.09
CA ARG A 28 -29.28 -30.46 36.28
C ARG A 28 -30.02 -31.16 37.43
N LYS A 29 -29.84 -32.47 37.57
CA LYS A 29 -30.23 -33.22 38.77
C LYS A 29 -29.00 -33.42 39.66
N TYR A 30 -28.98 -32.72 40.79
CA TYR A 30 -28.03 -32.98 41.88
C TYR A 30 -28.50 -34.22 42.64
N SER A 31 -27.77 -35.33 42.50
CA SER A 31 -27.99 -36.55 43.28
C SER A 31 -26.84 -36.73 44.27
N ALA A 32 -27.16 -36.66 45.57
CA ALA A 32 -26.25 -36.98 46.66
C ALA A 32 -26.18 -38.51 46.84
N VAL A 33 -25.47 -39.20 45.93
CA VAL A 33 -25.12 -40.61 46.07
C VAL A 33 -23.76 -40.84 45.41
N ASN A 34 -22.67 -40.70 46.17
CA ASN A 34 -21.39 -41.42 45.97
C ASN A 34 -20.32 -40.99 47.00
N LEU A 35 -20.61 -41.18 48.29
CA LEU A 35 -19.57 -41.14 49.34
C LEU A 35 -19.47 -42.47 50.10
N ILE A 36 -19.67 -43.59 49.39
CA ILE A 36 -19.41 -44.95 49.89
C ILE A 36 -18.83 -45.78 48.74
N SER A 37 -17.55 -45.56 48.40
CA SER A 37 -16.74 -46.52 47.61
C SER A 37 -15.24 -46.21 47.53
N TYR A 38 -14.66 -45.49 48.50
CA TYR A 38 -13.20 -45.29 48.56
C TYR A 38 -12.57 -45.65 49.91
N LEU A 39 -13.21 -46.54 50.68
CA LEU A 39 -12.68 -47.03 51.96
C LEU A 39 -12.82 -48.56 52.16
N THR A 40 -12.82 -49.34 51.07
CA THR A 40 -12.81 -50.81 51.13
C THR A 40 -11.88 -51.41 50.10
N GLY A 41 -10.61 -51.01 50.14
CA GLY A 41 -9.56 -51.53 49.27
C GLY A 41 -8.22 -51.71 49.98
N ALA A 42 -8.20 -52.32 51.17
CA ALA A 42 -7.07 -53.12 51.70
C ALA A 42 -7.19 -53.37 53.21
N LEU A 43 -8.03 -54.31 53.65
CA LEU A 43 -7.79 -55.07 54.90
C LEU A 43 -8.42 -56.48 54.75
N PRO A 44 -7.62 -57.56 54.73
CA PRO A 44 -8.12 -58.93 54.86
C PRO A 44 -8.39 -59.25 56.34
N PHE A 45 -9.10 -60.33 56.64
CA PHE A 45 -9.68 -60.72 57.96
C PHE A 45 -10.98 -59.94 58.26
N VAL A 46 -12.19 -60.49 58.06
CA VAL A 46 -12.76 -61.63 58.79
C VAL A 46 -13.80 -62.36 57.92
N THR A 47 -13.73 -63.68 57.99
CA THR A 47 -14.60 -64.68 57.38
C THR A 47 -16.03 -64.65 57.91
N ASN A 48 -16.98 -64.47 56.98
CA ASN A 48 -18.29 -65.12 56.88
C ASN A 48 -18.74 -66.08 58.01
N SER A 49 -19.60 -65.58 58.90
CA SER A 49 -20.72 -66.35 59.43
C SER A 49 -21.82 -65.40 59.93
N ASN A 50 -22.90 -65.33 59.16
CA ASN A 50 -24.17 -64.72 59.54
C ASN A 50 -24.72 -65.46 60.76
N PRO A 51 -25.26 -64.75 61.75
CA PRO A 51 -26.61 -65.12 62.16
C PRO A 51 -27.52 -63.90 62.26
N THR A 52 -28.50 -63.88 61.37
CA THR A 52 -29.80 -63.23 61.61
C THR A 52 -30.38 -63.77 62.93
N ILE A 53 -30.50 -62.92 63.95
CA ILE A 53 -31.32 -63.21 65.12
C ILE A 53 -32.70 -62.62 64.84
N ASN A 54 -33.56 -63.46 64.28
CA ASN A 54 -35.01 -63.36 64.44
C ASN A 54 -35.35 -63.98 65.80
N GLY A 55 -35.64 -63.16 66.81
CA GLY A 55 -36.09 -63.62 68.12
C GLY A 55 -36.02 -62.51 69.17
N ILE A 56 -37.13 -62.27 69.87
CA ILE A 56 -37.25 -61.25 70.93
C ILE A 56 -36.42 -61.71 72.14
N LEU A 57 -35.39 -60.94 72.50
CA LEU A 57 -34.63 -61.14 73.73
C LEU A 57 -34.73 -59.89 74.59
N THR A 58 -35.65 -59.93 75.56
CA THR A 58 -35.72 -58.97 76.66
C THR A 58 -34.75 -59.43 77.74
N LEU A 59 -33.69 -58.67 77.99
CA LEU A 59 -32.78 -58.87 79.12
C LEU A 59 -32.59 -57.53 79.85
N ASN A 60 -33.24 -57.42 81.02
CA ASN A 60 -32.86 -56.51 82.08
C ASN A 60 -32.37 -57.38 83.25
N GLY A 61 -31.06 -57.62 83.29
CA GLY A 61 -30.36 -58.34 84.36
C GLY A 61 -28.87 -58.58 84.02
N ASP A 62 -27.98 -58.35 84.99
CA ASP A 62 -26.52 -58.39 84.81
C ASP A 62 -25.96 -59.81 84.57
N MET A 63 -24.92 -59.93 83.75
CA MET A 63 -24.22 -61.19 83.48
C MET A 63 -22.87 -61.25 84.22
N HIS A 64 -22.66 -62.32 85.00
CA HIS A 64 -21.41 -62.59 85.72
C HIS A 64 -20.57 -63.65 85.00
N PHE A 65 -19.27 -63.38 84.80
CA PHE A 65 -18.30 -64.36 84.27
C PHE A 65 -17.41 -64.91 85.41
N SER A 66 -17.17 -66.23 85.40
CA SER A 66 -16.48 -66.99 86.46
C SER A 66 -15.00 -66.64 86.69
N GLY A 67 -14.45 -65.68 85.95
CA GLY A 67 -13.07 -65.18 86.10
C GLY A 67 -12.92 -63.95 87.01
N GLY A 68 -13.96 -63.56 87.75
CA GLY A 68 -13.88 -62.43 88.70
C GLY A 68 -13.94 -61.03 88.07
N GLY A 69 -14.27 -60.93 86.78
CA GLY A 69 -14.62 -59.66 86.14
C GLY A 69 -16.11 -59.38 86.28
N ILE A 70 -16.48 -58.34 87.03
CA ILE A 70 -17.85 -57.82 87.08
C ILE A 70 -18.00 -56.79 85.96
N VAL A 71 -19.00 -56.98 85.10
CA VAL A 71 -19.42 -55.99 84.12
C VAL A 71 -20.70 -55.37 84.62
N THR A 72 -20.59 -54.23 85.30
CA THR A 72 -21.74 -53.44 85.75
C THR A 72 -22.18 -52.50 84.64
N SER A 73 -23.47 -52.55 84.31
CA SER A 73 -24.10 -51.68 83.32
C SER A 73 -24.27 -50.25 83.86
N GLN A 74 -23.26 -49.40 83.67
CA GLN A 74 -23.45 -47.96 83.63
C GLN A 74 -23.24 -47.48 82.19
N GLY A 75 -24.34 -47.06 81.54
CA GLY A 75 -24.35 -46.21 80.35
C GLY A 75 -23.34 -46.59 79.25
N ASP A 76 -23.79 -47.42 78.32
CA ASP A 76 -23.27 -47.65 76.96
C ASP A 76 -22.03 -46.83 76.54
N VAL A 77 -20.84 -47.17 77.05
CA VAL A 77 -19.65 -47.58 76.28
C VAL A 77 -18.59 -48.04 77.27
N TYR A 78 -18.23 -49.31 77.11
CA TYR A 78 -17.20 -50.05 77.84
C TYR A 78 -15.81 -49.40 77.68
N GLN A 79 -15.33 -48.70 78.70
CA GLN A 79 -13.89 -48.44 78.83
C GLN A 79 -13.21 -49.67 79.46
N VAL A 80 -12.81 -50.60 78.60
CA VAL A 80 -11.82 -51.62 78.98
C VAL A 80 -10.55 -50.89 79.41
N ALA A 81 -10.02 -51.24 80.58
CA ALA A 81 -8.77 -50.72 81.12
C ALA A 81 -7.52 -51.15 80.30
N ARG A 82 -7.46 -50.74 79.03
CA ARG A 82 -6.26 -50.63 78.18
C ARG A 82 -5.88 -49.17 77.89
N GLY A 83 -6.50 -48.21 78.58
CA GLY A 83 -6.49 -46.77 78.27
C GLY A 83 -5.35 -45.92 78.84
N ARG A 84 -4.15 -46.47 79.07
CA ARG A 84 -2.96 -45.65 79.39
C ARG A 84 -1.72 -45.93 78.54
N TRP A 85 -1.61 -47.12 77.94
CA TRP A 85 -0.47 -47.44 77.07
C TRP A 85 -0.70 -47.03 75.62
N LEU A 86 -1.94 -47.11 75.11
CA LEU A 86 -2.26 -46.70 73.74
C LEU A 86 -2.34 -45.18 73.56
N SER A 87 -2.73 -44.41 74.57
CA SER A 87 -2.86 -42.95 74.43
C SER A 87 -1.51 -42.23 74.32
N ALA A 88 -0.50 -42.67 75.06
CA ALA A 88 0.85 -42.12 74.97
C ALA A 88 1.53 -42.47 73.65
N ASP A 89 1.36 -43.71 73.16
CA ASP A 89 1.95 -44.14 71.90
C ASP A 89 1.20 -43.60 70.67
N MET A 90 -0.12 -43.42 70.74
CA MET A 90 -0.88 -42.69 69.72
C MET A 90 -0.50 -41.20 69.66
N ALA A 91 -0.27 -40.55 70.81
CA ALA A 91 0.21 -39.17 70.84
C ALA A 91 1.60 -39.02 70.20
N LYS A 92 2.51 -39.99 70.42
CA LYS A 92 3.81 -40.03 69.73
C LYS A 92 3.66 -40.26 68.22
N LEU A 93 2.70 -41.11 67.81
CA LEU A 93 2.44 -41.37 66.40
C LEU A 93 1.88 -40.12 65.69
N ASP A 94 0.94 -39.42 66.32
CA ASP A 94 0.37 -38.17 65.79
C ASP A 94 1.43 -37.06 65.73
N ASP A 95 2.25 -36.90 66.78
CA ASP A 95 3.40 -36.00 66.76
C ASP A 95 4.40 -36.36 65.65
N ALA A 96 4.70 -37.65 65.45
CA ALA A 96 5.57 -38.11 64.38
C ALA A 96 4.96 -37.86 62.98
N TRP A 97 3.65 -38.06 62.81
CA TRP A 97 2.93 -37.78 61.57
C TRP A 97 2.91 -36.28 61.26
N ASN A 98 2.63 -35.44 62.25
CA ASN A 98 2.65 -33.99 62.12
C ASN A 98 4.06 -33.47 61.78
N LYS A 99 5.10 -34.03 62.41
CA LYS A 99 6.51 -33.74 62.07
C LYS A 99 6.86 -34.19 60.65
N ALA A 100 6.39 -35.36 60.22
CA ALA A 100 6.62 -35.86 58.86
C ALA A 100 5.92 -34.96 57.81
N ASN A 101 4.68 -34.55 58.06
CA ASN A 101 3.95 -33.63 57.18
C ASN A 101 4.60 -32.25 57.13
N ALA A 102 5.07 -31.73 58.26
CA ALA A 102 5.81 -30.48 58.32
C ALA A 102 7.14 -30.58 57.56
N ALA A 103 7.86 -31.70 57.69
CA ALA A 103 9.10 -31.96 56.95
C ALA A 103 8.85 -32.08 55.44
N GLN A 104 7.79 -32.77 55.01
CA GLN A 104 7.41 -32.85 53.60
C GLN A 104 7.05 -31.46 53.04
N SER A 105 6.23 -30.70 53.76
CA SER A 105 5.87 -29.33 53.36
C SER A 105 7.10 -28.42 53.24
N ALA A 106 8.06 -28.55 54.16
CA ALA A 106 9.32 -27.83 54.10
C ALA A 106 10.19 -28.26 52.90
N ALA A 107 10.24 -29.56 52.60
CA ALA A 107 10.94 -30.08 51.42
C ALA A 107 10.32 -29.57 50.11
N ASP A 108 8.99 -29.53 50.02
CA ASP A 108 8.26 -29.02 48.86
C ASP A 108 8.52 -27.52 48.66
N GLN A 109 8.51 -26.72 49.74
CA GLN A 109 8.84 -25.30 49.69
C GLN A 109 10.30 -25.05 49.28
N ALA A 110 11.24 -25.88 49.75
CA ALA A 110 12.63 -25.83 49.33
C ALA A 110 12.79 -26.16 47.83
N ALA A 111 12.06 -27.15 47.32
CA ALA A 111 12.06 -27.52 45.91
C ALA A 111 11.50 -26.39 45.03
N ILE A 112 10.40 -25.75 45.44
CA ILE A 112 9.83 -24.58 44.75
C ILE A 112 10.84 -23.43 44.73
N SER A 113 11.46 -23.13 45.87
CA SER A 113 12.46 -22.07 45.98
C SER A 113 13.68 -22.32 45.09
N ALA A 114 14.15 -23.57 45.01
CA ALA A 114 15.24 -23.96 44.12
C ALA A 114 14.88 -23.78 42.64
N SER A 115 13.65 -24.13 42.24
CA SER A 115 13.15 -23.92 40.87
C SER A 115 13.04 -22.44 40.49
N GLN A 116 12.56 -21.60 41.41
CA GLN A 116 12.50 -20.15 41.24
C GLN A 116 13.90 -19.52 41.11
N ALA A 117 14.86 -19.99 41.90
CA ALA A 117 16.26 -19.57 41.81
C ALA A 117 16.88 -19.93 40.45
N ALA A 118 16.63 -21.15 39.95
CA ALA A 118 17.10 -21.58 38.63
C ALA A 118 16.51 -20.74 37.48
N THR A 119 15.23 -20.39 37.56
CA THR A 119 14.55 -19.51 36.60
C THR A 119 15.14 -18.09 36.61
N SER A 120 15.41 -17.57 37.80
CA SER A 120 16.04 -16.25 37.99
C SER A 120 17.47 -16.21 37.43
N ALA A 121 18.26 -17.26 37.67
CA ALA A 121 19.60 -17.39 37.11
C ALA A 121 19.60 -17.46 35.58
N SER A 122 18.65 -18.18 34.98
CA SER A 122 18.49 -18.26 33.52
C SER A 122 18.15 -16.90 32.91
N SER A 123 17.26 -16.15 33.56
CA SER A 123 16.88 -14.79 33.14
C SER A 123 18.06 -13.81 33.23
N ALA A 124 18.87 -13.89 34.30
CA ALA A 124 20.08 -13.08 34.45
C ALA A 124 21.12 -13.37 33.35
N SER A 125 21.30 -14.65 32.99
CA SER A 125 22.18 -15.07 31.88
C SER A 125 21.72 -14.49 30.52
N ALA A 126 20.41 -14.54 30.24
CA ALA A 126 19.84 -13.95 29.02
C ALA A 126 20.03 -12.42 28.96
N ASN A 127 19.87 -11.73 30.08
CA ASN A 127 20.14 -10.29 30.18
C ASN A 127 21.62 -9.94 29.97
N ALA A 128 22.54 -10.78 30.46
CA ALA A 128 23.97 -10.61 30.22
C ALA A 128 24.36 -10.81 28.74
N ALA A 129 23.78 -11.81 28.08
CA ALA A 129 23.97 -12.03 26.64
C ALA A 129 23.43 -10.87 25.80
N THR A 130 22.27 -10.32 26.17
CA THR A 130 21.67 -9.14 25.54
C THR A 130 22.56 -7.91 25.72
N SER A 131 23.09 -7.69 26.92
CA SER A 131 24.03 -6.59 27.20
C SER A 131 25.33 -6.70 26.40
N THR A 132 25.86 -7.92 26.25
CA THR A 132 27.08 -8.19 25.44
C THR A 132 26.83 -7.89 23.96
N SER A 133 25.65 -8.25 23.45
CA SER A 133 25.24 -7.96 22.07
C SER A 133 25.10 -6.45 21.85
N ALA A 134 24.47 -5.73 22.78
CA ALA A 134 24.33 -4.28 22.73
C ALA A 134 25.69 -3.55 22.75
N ALA A 135 26.63 -4.01 23.58
CA ALA A 135 28.00 -3.47 23.63
C ALA A 135 28.75 -3.67 22.31
N THR A 136 28.55 -4.83 21.66
CA THR A 136 29.14 -5.12 20.35
C THR A 136 28.57 -4.19 19.27
N THR A 137 27.25 -4.00 19.25
CA THR A 137 26.58 -3.05 18.34
C THR A 137 27.05 -1.61 18.56
N ALA A 138 27.18 -1.17 19.82
CA ALA A 138 27.70 0.16 20.15
C ALA A 138 29.14 0.35 19.66
N THR A 139 29.99 -0.68 19.79
CA THR A 139 31.37 -0.65 19.28
C THR A 139 31.41 -0.53 17.76
N GLN A 140 30.56 -1.27 17.04
CA GLN A 140 30.46 -1.16 15.57
C GLN A 140 29.98 0.22 15.12
N ALA A 141 29.01 0.81 15.83
CA ALA A 141 28.52 2.17 15.57
C ALA A 141 29.63 3.22 15.81
N ALA A 142 30.40 3.08 16.90
CA ALA A 142 31.53 3.95 17.20
C ALA A 142 32.62 3.88 16.11
N ASN A 143 33.00 2.66 15.69
CA ASN A 143 33.98 2.47 14.60
C ASN A 143 33.49 3.08 13.28
N SER A 144 32.20 2.94 12.97
CA SER A 144 31.60 3.53 11.77
C SER A 144 31.61 5.06 11.82
N ALA A 145 31.30 5.65 12.99
CA ALA A 145 31.37 7.10 13.21
C ALA A 145 32.79 7.64 13.07
N THR A 146 33.80 6.94 13.61
CA THR A 146 35.21 7.28 13.46
C THR A 146 35.67 7.20 11.99
N GLY A 147 35.23 6.17 11.26
CA GLY A 147 35.48 6.06 9.82
C GLY A 147 34.92 7.24 9.04
N SER A 148 33.65 7.60 9.28
CA SER A 148 32.99 8.76 8.66
C SER A 148 33.70 10.08 9.00
N ALA A 149 34.11 10.28 10.25
CA ALA A 149 34.85 11.48 10.67
C ALA A 149 36.21 11.60 9.97
N THR A 150 36.94 10.49 9.84
CA THR A 150 38.23 10.44 9.14
C THR A 150 38.07 10.79 7.66
N MET A 151 37.03 10.25 7.01
CA MET A 151 36.72 10.56 5.61
C MET A 151 36.29 12.02 5.41
N ALA A 152 35.52 12.58 6.33
CA ALA A 152 35.14 13.99 6.30
C ALA A 152 36.36 14.93 6.45
N GLN A 153 37.31 14.58 7.31
CA GLN A 153 38.57 15.33 7.46
C GLN A 153 39.47 15.19 6.22
N ALA A 154 39.52 14.01 5.60
CA ALA A 154 40.24 13.79 4.34
C ALA A 154 39.59 14.55 3.15
N TRP A 155 38.26 14.73 3.18
CA TRP A 155 37.54 15.53 2.20
C TRP A 155 37.77 17.04 2.41
N ALA A 156 37.72 17.51 3.66
CA ALA A 156 37.97 18.91 4.01
C ALA A 156 39.42 19.36 3.75
N SER A 157 40.37 18.42 3.69
CA SER A 157 41.78 18.68 3.36
C SER A 157 42.10 18.60 1.86
N GLN A 158 41.13 18.27 1.00
CA GLN A 158 41.32 18.33 -0.44
C GLN A 158 41.48 19.80 -0.89
N PRO A 159 42.52 20.14 -1.65
CA PRO A 159 42.73 21.51 -2.13
C PRO A 159 41.54 21.99 -2.98
N THR A 160 41.04 23.19 -2.70
CA THR A 160 40.05 23.87 -3.54
C THR A 160 40.72 24.36 -4.83
N GLY A 161 40.76 23.49 -5.83
CA GLY A 161 41.23 23.80 -7.18
C GLY A 161 40.35 23.13 -8.24
N THR A 162 40.18 23.80 -9.38
CA THR A 162 39.44 23.26 -10.53
C THR A 162 40.12 21.99 -11.03
N ILE A 163 39.57 20.83 -10.72
CA ILE A 163 40.12 19.56 -11.21
C ILE A 163 39.64 19.34 -12.64
N GLN A 164 40.56 19.61 -13.59
CA GLN A 164 40.49 19.02 -14.92
C GLN A 164 40.64 17.50 -14.78
N GLY A 165 39.59 16.77 -15.19
CA GLY A 165 39.60 15.36 -15.56
C GLY A 165 40.44 14.41 -14.69
N SER A 166 39.83 13.80 -13.67
CA SER A 166 40.30 12.48 -13.23
C SER A 166 39.13 11.57 -12.89
N SER A 167 39.29 10.31 -13.30
CA SER A 167 38.30 9.26 -13.49
C SER A 167 37.92 8.48 -12.23
N SER A 168 37.78 9.15 -11.09
CA SER A 168 37.54 8.47 -9.81
C SER A 168 36.53 9.21 -8.94
N TYR A 169 35.26 9.22 -9.37
CA TYR A 169 34.17 9.45 -8.44
C TYR A 169 33.98 8.18 -7.60
N SER A 170 34.00 8.31 -6.28
CA SER A 170 33.84 7.16 -5.38
C SER A 170 32.41 6.61 -5.47
N SER A 171 32.26 5.29 -5.30
CA SER A 171 30.94 4.63 -5.24
C SER A 171 30.00 5.25 -4.18
N LEU A 172 30.55 5.91 -3.15
CA LEU A 172 29.82 6.67 -2.13
C LEU A 172 29.27 8.02 -2.64
N TYR A 173 29.98 8.71 -3.55
CA TYR A 173 29.46 9.92 -4.21
C TYR A 173 28.23 9.58 -5.07
N TYR A 174 28.30 8.49 -5.83
CA TYR A 174 27.18 8.00 -6.61
C TYR A 174 26.06 7.41 -5.75
N ALA A 175 26.36 6.72 -4.64
CA ALA A 175 25.35 6.21 -3.71
C ALA A 175 24.60 7.34 -2.97
N GLY A 176 25.30 8.42 -2.58
CA GLY A 176 24.68 9.58 -1.94
C GLY A 176 23.77 10.37 -2.89
N GLN A 177 24.19 10.56 -4.15
CA GLN A 177 23.33 11.12 -5.20
C GLN A 177 22.16 10.19 -5.50
N SER A 178 22.39 8.87 -5.63
CA SER A 178 21.34 7.88 -5.87
C SER A 178 20.29 7.84 -4.76
N GLN A 179 20.66 7.96 -3.48
CA GLN A 179 19.71 8.01 -2.37
C GLN A 179 18.93 9.32 -2.31
N TYR A 180 19.58 10.45 -2.63
CA TYR A 180 18.92 11.76 -2.76
C TYR A 180 17.87 11.74 -3.89
N TRP A 181 18.20 11.17 -5.04
CA TRP A 181 17.27 11.06 -6.18
C TRP A 181 16.29 9.90 -6.05
N ALA A 182 16.58 8.83 -5.33
CA ALA A 182 15.59 7.81 -4.96
C ALA A 182 14.51 8.40 -4.03
N GLY A 183 14.89 9.34 -3.15
CA GLY A 183 13.95 10.12 -2.34
C GLY A 183 13.11 11.11 -3.16
N ILE A 184 13.70 11.73 -4.19
CA ILE A 184 12.97 12.63 -5.12
C ILE A 184 12.10 11.84 -6.12
N SER A 185 12.56 10.66 -6.56
CA SER A 185 11.84 9.72 -7.43
C SER A 185 10.64 9.07 -6.74
N GLN A 186 10.51 9.16 -5.42
CA GLN A 186 9.33 8.70 -4.69
C GLN A 186 8.18 9.71 -4.65
N ALA A 187 8.36 10.92 -5.19
CA ALA A 187 7.30 11.93 -5.26
C ALA A 187 6.87 12.25 -6.70
N VAL A 188 6.88 11.26 -7.59
CA VAL A 188 6.13 11.35 -8.85
C VAL A 188 4.64 11.16 -8.53
N ASN A 189 4.02 12.17 -7.94
CA ASN A 189 2.59 12.31 -8.08
C ASN A 189 2.33 12.77 -9.51
N ALA A 190 2.31 11.80 -10.44
CA ALA A 190 1.56 11.99 -11.67
C ALA A 190 0.18 12.48 -11.23
N ALA A 191 -0.15 13.75 -11.47
CA ALA A 191 -1.51 14.21 -11.34
C ALA A 191 -2.18 13.78 -12.65
N PRO A 192 -2.85 12.61 -12.71
CA PRO A 192 -3.49 12.20 -13.95
C PRO A 192 -4.44 13.32 -14.37
N THR A 193 -4.46 13.65 -15.67
CA THR A 193 -5.57 14.45 -16.18
C THR A 193 -6.86 13.72 -15.81
N THR A 194 -7.75 14.42 -15.13
CA THR A 194 -9.05 13.93 -14.66
C THR A 194 -10.07 15.04 -14.84
N PHE A 195 -11.36 14.79 -14.59
CA PHE A 195 -12.30 15.89 -14.42
C PHE A 195 -11.94 16.69 -13.15
N ASN A 196 -12.02 18.00 -13.26
CA ASN A 196 -11.60 18.91 -12.23
C ASN A 196 -12.69 19.06 -11.17
N PRO A 197 -12.49 18.59 -9.92
CA PRO A 197 -13.49 18.75 -8.87
C PRO A 197 -13.77 20.21 -8.50
N GLY A 198 -12.85 21.13 -8.80
CA GLY A 198 -13.00 22.58 -8.62
C GLY A 198 -13.60 23.31 -9.83
N TYR A 199 -13.68 22.68 -11.00
CA TYR A 199 -14.23 23.27 -12.24
C TYR A 199 -15.28 22.35 -12.86
N LYS A 200 -16.36 22.15 -12.11
CA LYS A 200 -17.56 21.42 -12.52
C LYS A 200 -18.78 22.07 -11.91
N HIS A 201 -19.95 21.90 -12.52
CA HIS A 201 -21.20 22.26 -11.87
C HIS A 201 -21.40 21.49 -10.55
N SER A 202 -22.05 22.11 -9.57
CA SER A 202 -22.25 21.53 -8.23
C SER A 202 -23.08 20.24 -8.25
N SER A 203 -23.97 20.07 -9.25
CA SER A 203 -24.81 18.87 -9.41
C SER A 203 -24.09 17.64 -9.97
N ILE A 204 -22.84 17.78 -10.44
CA ILE A 204 -22.07 16.66 -10.99
C ILE A 204 -21.34 15.93 -9.87
N THR A 205 -21.51 14.62 -9.80
CA THR A 205 -20.71 13.76 -8.90
C THR A 205 -19.54 13.18 -9.68
N LEU A 206 -18.30 13.33 -9.19
CA LEU A 206 -17.12 12.71 -9.77
C LEU A 206 -16.74 11.44 -9.00
N SER A 207 -16.31 10.40 -9.70
CA SER A 207 -15.86 9.13 -9.13
C SER A 207 -14.80 8.45 -10.01
N GLY A 208 -14.30 7.27 -9.61
CA GLY A 208 -13.30 6.53 -10.38
C GLY A 208 -11.98 7.29 -10.56
N GLY A 209 -11.50 7.94 -9.49
CA GLY A 209 -10.35 8.85 -9.57
C GLY A 209 -10.65 10.13 -10.35
N ASN A 210 -11.90 10.60 -10.29
CA ASN A 210 -12.42 11.75 -11.07
C ASN A 210 -12.43 11.55 -12.60
N LEU A 211 -12.41 10.31 -13.09
CA LEU A 211 -12.59 10.01 -14.52
C LEU A 211 -14.04 9.77 -14.91
N VAL A 212 -14.93 9.58 -13.94
CA VAL A 212 -16.36 9.32 -14.16
C VAL A 212 -17.15 10.52 -13.67
N ALA A 213 -17.89 11.18 -14.57
CA ALA A 213 -18.80 12.27 -14.28
C ALA A 213 -20.25 11.80 -14.38
N THR A 214 -20.95 11.83 -13.23
CA THR A 214 -22.38 11.51 -13.13
C THR A 214 -23.19 12.79 -13.04
N PHE A 215 -24.04 13.01 -14.04
CA PHE A 215 -24.88 14.19 -14.20
C PHE A 215 -26.30 13.95 -13.67
N ALA A 216 -26.92 15.02 -13.19
CA ALA A 216 -28.34 15.06 -12.84
C ALA A 216 -29.17 15.60 -14.03
N THR A 217 -30.37 16.13 -13.79
CA THR A 217 -31.30 16.60 -14.83
C THR A 217 -31.22 18.11 -15.14
N THR A 218 -30.07 18.74 -14.87
CA THR A 218 -29.86 20.17 -15.10
C THR A 218 -28.64 20.35 -15.98
N GLN A 219 -28.67 21.31 -16.91
CA GLN A 219 -27.53 21.65 -17.75
C GLN A 219 -26.30 21.93 -16.89
N ALA A 220 -25.28 21.12 -17.07
CA ALA A 220 -24.10 21.12 -16.23
C ALA A 220 -22.87 20.78 -17.07
N VAL A 221 -21.72 21.35 -16.71
CA VAL A 221 -20.42 21.14 -17.38
C VAL A 221 -19.39 20.61 -16.38
N ALA A 222 -18.51 19.72 -16.82
CA ALA A 222 -17.26 19.38 -16.15
C ALA A 222 -16.08 19.60 -17.11
N LEU A 223 -15.04 20.28 -16.64
CA LEU A 223 -13.78 20.47 -17.36
C LEU A 223 -12.70 19.52 -16.85
N GLY A 224 -11.69 19.23 -17.68
CA GLY A 224 -10.48 18.54 -17.29
C GLY A 224 -9.57 19.39 -16.39
N THR A 225 -8.66 18.74 -15.64
CA THR A 225 -7.67 19.42 -14.78
C THR A 225 -6.52 20.05 -15.56
N VAL A 226 -6.23 19.55 -16.77
CA VAL A 226 -5.11 19.99 -17.60
C VAL A 226 -5.64 20.45 -18.95
N GLY A 227 -5.18 21.62 -19.40
CA GLY A 227 -5.49 22.17 -20.70
C GLY A 227 -4.23 22.64 -21.41
N TYR A 228 -4.25 22.62 -22.74
CA TYR A 228 -3.08 22.91 -23.57
C TYR A 228 -3.34 24.08 -24.50
N ALA A 229 -2.31 24.91 -24.70
CA ALA A 229 -2.29 25.98 -25.71
C ALA A 229 -1.39 25.66 -26.91
N ALA A 230 -0.60 24.57 -26.83
CA ALA A 230 0.36 24.14 -27.84
C ALA A 230 0.44 22.60 -27.87
N GLY A 231 0.95 22.03 -28.97
CA GLY A 231 1.10 20.60 -29.17
C GLY A 231 -0.15 19.88 -29.70
N LYS A 232 0.02 18.58 -29.98
CA LYS A 232 -1.01 17.70 -30.55
C LYS A 232 -1.47 16.65 -29.54
N HIS A 233 -2.73 16.72 -29.09
CA HIS A 233 -3.25 15.90 -28.00
C HIS A 233 -4.54 15.17 -28.38
N TYR A 234 -4.77 14.01 -27.75
CA TYR A 234 -5.94 13.17 -28.00
C TYR A 234 -6.54 12.66 -26.70
N PHE A 235 -7.87 12.64 -26.63
CA PHE A 235 -8.62 11.99 -25.56
C PHE A 235 -9.91 11.36 -26.09
N GLU A 236 -10.50 10.50 -25.26
CA GLU A 236 -11.82 9.90 -25.50
C GLU A 236 -12.74 10.14 -24.31
N ILE A 237 -14.02 10.32 -24.58
CA ILE A 237 -15.07 10.28 -23.55
C ILE A 237 -16.15 9.29 -24.00
N ALA A 238 -16.46 8.33 -23.14
CA ALA A 238 -17.54 7.39 -23.35
C ALA A 238 -18.83 7.92 -22.72
N PHE A 239 -19.95 7.86 -23.44
CA PHE A 239 -21.27 7.92 -22.83
C PHE A 239 -21.57 6.55 -22.19
N THR A 240 -21.29 6.38 -20.91
CA THR A 240 -21.35 5.08 -20.24
C THR A 240 -22.77 4.56 -20.07
N SER A 241 -23.69 5.42 -19.61
CA SER A 241 -25.09 5.02 -19.33
C SER A 241 -25.99 6.23 -19.08
N GLY A 242 -27.31 5.99 -19.02
CA GLY A 242 -28.34 6.97 -18.69
C GLY A 242 -29.14 7.44 -19.90
N SER A 243 -29.71 8.64 -19.82
CA SER A 243 -30.51 9.24 -20.87
C SER A 243 -29.62 10.08 -21.79
N SER A 244 -29.64 9.78 -23.09
CA SER A 244 -29.01 10.64 -24.10
C SER A 244 -29.75 11.97 -24.23
N SER A 245 -29.03 13.05 -24.47
CA SER A 245 -29.61 14.38 -24.67
C SER A 245 -29.16 15.02 -25.98
N GLY A 246 -30.09 15.74 -26.62
CA GLY A 246 -29.75 16.63 -27.73
C GLY A 246 -28.88 17.82 -27.31
N ASN A 247 -28.73 18.08 -26.02
CA ASN A 247 -27.93 19.15 -25.42
C ASN A 247 -26.64 18.65 -24.74
N ALA A 248 -26.45 17.32 -24.72
CA ALA A 248 -25.19 16.74 -24.25
C ALA A 248 -24.12 16.94 -25.32
N SER A 249 -22.90 17.29 -24.90
CA SER A 249 -21.80 17.48 -25.83
C SER A 249 -20.46 17.14 -25.20
N VAL A 250 -19.48 16.83 -26.05
CA VAL A 250 -18.10 16.61 -25.68
C VAL A 250 -17.19 17.40 -26.61
N GLY A 251 -16.19 18.06 -26.04
CA GLY A 251 -15.15 18.71 -26.81
C GLY A 251 -14.15 19.43 -25.94
N ILE A 252 -13.78 20.64 -26.35
CA ILE A 252 -12.81 21.44 -25.63
C ILE A 252 -13.37 22.83 -25.32
N ALA A 253 -13.02 23.35 -24.16
CA ALA A 253 -13.46 24.66 -23.68
C ALA A 253 -12.32 25.40 -22.98
N PRO A 254 -12.32 26.74 -22.96
CA PRO A 254 -11.40 27.51 -22.13
C PRO A 254 -11.73 27.36 -20.63
N SER A 255 -10.84 27.84 -19.75
CA SER A 255 -11.05 27.78 -18.30
C SER A 255 -12.22 28.63 -17.78
N ASN A 256 -12.72 29.58 -18.57
CA ASN A 256 -13.84 30.45 -18.23
C ASN A 256 -15.20 29.96 -18.77
N GLU A 257 -15.29 28.69 -19.17
CA GLU A 257 -16.55 28.06 -19.61
C GLU A 257 -17.63 28.17 -18.51
N PRO A 258 -18.84 28.70 -18.81
CA PRO A 258 -19.93 28.72 -17.86
C PRO A 258 -20.40 27.30 -17.50
N LEU A 259 -20.44 26.99 -16.21
CA LEU A 259 -20.72 25.63 -15.74
C LEU A 259 -22.18 25.18 -15.91
N SER A 260 -23.08 26.09 -16.31
CA SER A 260 -24.50 25.84 -16.59
C SER A 260 -24.84 25.98 -18.09
N SER A 261 -23.82 25.93 -18.96
CA SER A 261 -23.96 26.08 -20.41
C SER A 261 -23.84 24.78 -21.18
N GLN A 262 -24.21 24.83 -22.45
CA GLN A 262 -23.96 23.81 -23.46
C GLN A 262 -22.63 24.14 -24.13
N VAL A 263 -21.63 23.29 -23.93
CA VAL A 263 -20.28 23.52 -24.45
C VAL A 263 -20.33 23.73 -25.96
N GLY A 264 -19.83 24.89 -26.41
CA GLY A 264 -19.77 25.28 -27.83
C GLY A 264 -21.05 25.82 -28.46
N TYR A 265 -22.17 25.90 -27.73
CA TYR A 265 -23.45 26.40 -28.27
C TYR A 265 -23.92 27.73 -27.65
N ASN A 266 -24.35 27.74 -26.40
CA ASN A 266 -25.09 28.87 -25.84
C ASN A 266 -24.21 29.97 -25.22
N ASP A 267 -22.90 29.94 -25.47
CA ASP A 267 -21.97 30.99 -25.08
C ASP A 267 -20.95 31.31 -26.19
N ASN A 268 -20.25 32.43 -26.01
CA ASN A 268 -19.14 32.87 -26.86
C ASN A 268 -17.80 32.65 -26.15
N SER A 269 -17.67 31.58 -25.36
CA SER A 269 -16.42 31.31 -24.63
C SER A 269 -15.26 30.97 -25.58
N GLY A 270 -15.58 30.51 -26.79
CA GLY A 270 -14.62 29.91 -27.71
C GLY A 270 -14.52 28.38 -27.58
N ALA A 271 -15.45 27.75 -26.85
CA ALA A 271 -15.61 26.31 -26.79
C ALA A 271 -16.09 25.72 -28.13
N ILE A 272 -15.68 24.49 -28.40
CA ILE A 272 -16.11 23.70 -29.56
C ILE A 272 -16.40 22.27 -29.14
N ALA A 273 -17.57 21.75 -29.48
CA ALA A 273 -17.99 20.41 -29.07
C ALA A 273 -18.93 19.74 -30.07
N ALA A 274 -18.83 18.41 -30.13
CA ALA A 274 -19.78 17.54 -30.83
C ALA A 274 -20.98 17.24 -29.92
N PHE A 275 -22.19 17.29 -30.45
CA PHE A 275 -23.43 17.09 -29.70
C PHE A 275 -23.94 15.65 -29.85
N GLN A 276 -24.37 15.05 -28.74
CA GLN A 276 -24.60 13.62 -28.61
C GLN A 276 -25.59 13.05 -29.63
N THR A 277 -26.84 13.54 -29.65
CA THR A 277 -27.89 12.94 -30.49
C THR A 277 -27.77 13.30 -31.96
N SER A 278 -27.43 14.55 -32.27
CA SER A 278 -27.37 15.01 -33.66
C SER A 278 -26.01 14.75 -34.33
N GLY A 279 -24.95 14.59 -33.53
CA GLY A 279 -23.57 14.62 -33.99
C GLY A 279 -23.12 15.99 -34.51
N ASN A 280 -23.96 17.04 -34.48
CA ASN A 280 -23.56 18.37 -34.93
C ASN A 280 -22.41 18.89 -34.06
N VAL A 281 -21.42 19.53 -34.69
CA VAL A 281 -20.34 20.22 -33.99
C VAL A 281 -20.63 21.71 -34.00
N TYR A 282 -20.64 22.33 -32.83
CA TYR A 282 -20.88 23.76 -32.66
C TYR A 282 -19.65 24.47 -32.10
N LEU A 283 -19.46 25.71 -32.56
CA LEU A 283 -18.50 26.69 -32.05
C LEU A 283 -19.24 28.01 -31.88
N ASN A 284 -19.28 28.54 -30.67
CA ASN A 284 -19.97 29.79 -30.33
C ASN A 284 -21.40 29.86 -30.89
N GLY A 285 -22.18 28.78 -30.73
CA GLY A 285 -23.58 28.73 -31.17
C GLY A 285 -23.80 28.45 -32.64
N SER A 286 -22.73 28.41 -33.44
CA SER A 286 -22.82 28.15 -34.88
C SER A 286 -22.41 26.72 -35.20
N LYS A 287 -23.23 26.02 -35.98
CA LYS A 287 -22.88 24.69 -36.48
C LYS A 287 -21.73 24.82 -37.48
N VAL A 288 -20.61 24.18 -37.18
CA VAL A 288 -19.39 24.20 -38.02
C VAL A 288 -19.13 22.87 -38.73
N ALA A 289 -19.63 21.75 -38.20
CA ALA A 289 -19.49 20.43 -38.80
C ALA A 289 -20.51 19.43 -38.25
N ALA A 290 -20.32 18.15 -38.56
CA ALA A 290 -21.02 17.05 -37.93
C ALA A 290 -20.11 15.81 -37.83
N VAL A 291 -20.46 14.92 -36.90
CA VAL A 291 -19.99 13.54 -36.76
C VAL A 291 -21.22 12.62 -36.68
N SER A 292 -21.02 11.31 -36.64
CA SER A 292 -22.10 10.40 -36.22
C SER A 292 -22.46 10.68 -34.77
N GLY A 293 -23.76 10.65 -34.43
CA GLY A 293 -24.22 10.71 -33.05
C GLY A 293 -23.65 9.57 -32.18
N TYR A 294 -23.71 9.76 -30.87
CA TYR A 294 -23.15 8.84 -29.86
C TYR A 294 -24.13 8.65 -28.68
N SER A 295 -25.37 8.31 -29.01
CA SER A 295 -26.50 8.23 -28.06
C SER A 295 -26.67 6.86 -27.39
N ASN A 296 -25.91 5.84 -27.78
CA ASN A 296 -26.01 4.52 -27.16
C ASN A 296 -25.00 4.37 -26.03
N ALA A 297 -25.38 3.63 -25.00
CA ALA A 297 -24.47 3.31 -23.91
C ALA A 297 -23.19 2.66 -24.45
N ASN A 298 -22.06 3.16 -23.95
CA ASN A 298 -20.68 2.87 -24.35
C ASN A 298 -20.25 3.43 -25.72
N ASP A 299 -21.04 4.28 -26.36
CA ASP A 299 -20.54 5.05 -27.51
C ASP A 299 -19.40 5.97 -27.04
N VAL A 300 -18.32 6.03 -27.82
CA VAL A 300 -17.10 6.78 -27.51
C VAL A 300 -16.92 7.89 -28.52
N ILE A 301 -16.77 9.12 -28.03
CA ILE A 301 -16.31 10.25 -28.84
C ILE A 301 -14.80 10.42 -28.66
N GLY A 302 -14.06 10.35 -29.76
CA GLY A 302 -12.64 10.66 -29.84
C GLY A 302 -12.42 12.09 -30.29
N VAL A 303 -11.51 12.80 -29.62
CA VAL A 303 -11.21 14.21 -29.88
C VAL A 303 -9.71 14.36 -30.08
N ALA A 304 -9.30 14.77 -31.28
CA ALA A 304 -7.91 15.10 -31.61
C ALA A 304 -7.77 16.63 -31.72
N VAL A 305 -6.81 17.21 -31.01
CA VAL A 305 -6.59 18.67 -30.95
C VAL A 305 -5.15 18.98 -31.35
N ASP A 306 -4.98 19.77 -32.41
CA ASP A 306 -3.72 20.38 -32.78
C ASP A 306 -3.74 21.83 -32.30
N SER A 307 -3.19 22.06 -31.12
CA SER A 307 -3.18 23.37 -30.47
C SER A 307 -2.19 24.34 -31.09
N ASP A 308 -1.24 23.86 -31.89
CA ASP A 308 -0.32 24.73 -32.65
C ASP A 308 -1.02 25.33 -33.86
N ARG A 309 -1.80 24.51 -34.59
CA ARG A 309 -2.58 24.95 -35.76
C ARG A 309 -3.98 25.46 -35.42
N LYS A 310 -4.41 25.32 -34.16
CA LYS A 310 -5.77 25.63 -33.68
C LYS A 310 -6.86 24.86 -34.44
N LEU A 311 -6.63 23.56 -34.61
CA LEU A 311 -7.54 22.64 -35.29
C LEU A 311 -8.03 21.55 -34.33
N VAL A 312 -9.29 21.14 -34.46
CA VAL A 312 -9.86 20.00 -33.75
C VAL A 312 -10.60 19.07 -34.70
N TRP A 313 -10.57 17.77 -34.39
CA TRP A 313 -11.34 16.74 -35.08
C TRP A 313 -12.09 15.88 -34.08
N PHE A 314 -13.28 15.47 -34.46
CA PHE A 314 -14.16 14.61 -33.68
C PHE A 314 -14.43 13.33 -34.47
N ARG A 315 -14.59 12.20 -33.77
CA ARG A 315 -15.13 10.97 -34.35
C ARG A 315 -15.95 10.23 -33.31
N SER A 316 -16.98 9.51 -33.76
CA SER A 316 -17.74 8.60 -32.91
C SER A 316 -17.35 7.15 -33.23
N ASN A 317 -17.10 6.34 -32.20
CA ASN A 317 -16.85 4.89 -32.28
C ASN A 317 -15.77 4.47 -33.30
N GLY A 318 -14.67 5.25 -33.38
CA GLY A 318 -13.60 4.97 -34.34
C GLY A 318 -13.97 5.21 -35.82
N GLY A 319 -15.11 5.85 -36.09
CA GLY A 319 -15.53 6.24 -37.43
C GLY A 319 -14.69 7.36 -38.06
N GLN A 320 -15.20 7.92 -39.16
CA GLN A 320 -14.53 8.98 -39.90
C GLN A 320 -14.42 10.28 -39.09
N TRP A 321 -13.27 10.96 -39.18
CA TRP A 321 -13.08 12.27 -38.58
C TRP A 321 -14.01 13.29 -39.21
N ASN A 322 -14.75 14.04 -38.38
CA ASN A 322 -15.72 15.05 -38.83
C ASN A 322 -16.69 14.52 -39.90
N ALA A 323 -17.07 13.23 -39.80
CA ALA A 323 -17.88 12.48 -40.77
C ALA A 323 -17.39 12.56 -42.23
N SER A 324 -16.09 12.78 -42.45
CA SER A 324 -15.49 12.92 -43.78
C SER A 324 -14.37 11.90 -44.00
N SER A 325 -14.43 11.17 -45.11
CA SER A 325 -13.38 10.22 -45.50
C SER A 325 -12.05 10.88 -45.89
N THR A 326 -12.04 12.21 -46.05
CA THR A 326 -10.83 12.97 -46.41
C THR A 326 -10.24 13.74 -45.22
N ALA A 327 -10.91 13.74 -44.07
CA ALA A 327 -10.39 14.41 -42.88
C ALA A 327 -9.35 13.52 -42.19
N ASP A 328 -8.19 14.10 -41.89
CA ASP A 328 -7.05 13.41 -41.31
C ASP A 328 -6.30 14.34 -40.35
N PRO A 329 -6.38 14.11 -39.03
CA PRO A 329 -5.64 14.88 -38.04
C PRO A 329 -4.11 14.82 -38.23
N ALA A 330 -3.57 13.71 -38.75
CA ALA A 330 -2.12 13.54 -38.88
C ALA A 330 -1.53 14.53 -39.90
N SER A 331 -2.16 14.66 -41.07
CA SER A 331 -1.82 15.66 -42.08
C SER A 331 -2.39 17.06 -41.81
N GLY A 332 -3.37 17.19 -40.90
CA GLY A 332 -4.07 18.44 -40.63
C GLY A 332 -5.23 18.72 -41.60
N THR A 333 -5.62 17.75 -42.43
CA THR A 333 -6.69 17.92 -43.42
C THR A 333 -8.07 17.83 -42.77
N GLY A 334 -8.99 18.73 -43.14
CA GLY A 334 -10.39 18.70 -42.68
C GLY A 334 -10.60 19.04 -41.20
N GLY A 335 -9.63 19.71 -40.56
CA GLY A 335 -9.73 20.16 -39.18
C GLY A 335 -10.67 21.34 -39.01
N LEU A 336 -11.34 21.39 -37.86
CA LEU A 336 -12.23 22.49 -37.50
C LEU A 336 -11.41 23.55 -36.78
N ALA A 337 -11.37 24.75 -37.33
CA ALA A 337 -10.66 25.86 -36.71
C ALA A 337 -11.41 26.33 -35.44
N TYR A 338 -10.67 26.55 -34.36
CA TYR A 338 -11.17 27.23 -33.16
C TYR A 338 -10.31 28.47 -32.87
N THR A 339 -10.88 29.46 -32.19
CA THR A 339 -10.30 30.82 -32.15
C THR A 339 -9.45 31.11 -30.92
N GLN A 340 -9.45 30.24 -29.91
CA GLN A 340 -8.79 30.51 -28.64
C GLN A 340 -7.29 30.26 -28.65
N THR A 341 -6.55 31.22 -28.09
CA THR A 341 -5.09 31.21 -27.99
C THR A 341 -4.57 30.66 -26.67
N GLY A 342 -5.39 30.68 -25.62
CA GLY A 342 -5.07 30.13 -24.29
C GLY A 342 -5.24 28.61 -24.19
N ASN A 343 -5.09 28.11 -22.96
CA ASN A 343 -5.26 26.68 -22.69
C ASN A 343 -6.72 26.26 -22.93
N MET A 344 -6.89 25.22 -23.73
CA MET A 344 -8.17 24.55 -23.92
C MET A 344 -8.18 23.25 -23.11
N PHE A 345 -9.28 22.98 -22.43
CA PHE A 345 -9.47 21.85 -21.53
C PHE A 345 -10.50 20.89 -22.12
N PRO A 346 -10.37 19.57 -21.93
CA PRO A 346 -11.43 18.63 -22.26
C PRO A 346 -12.69 19.00 -21.49
N ALA A 347 -13.84 18.95 -22.15
CA ALA A 347 -15.10 19.38 -21.61
C ALA A 347 -16.20 18.38 -21.96
N VAL A 348 -17.09 18.14 -21.00
CA VAL A 348 -18.32 17.37 -21.21
C VAL A 348 -19.47 18.08 -20.53
N CYS A 349 -20.63 18.12 -21.19
CA CYS A 349 -21.85 18.65 -20.61
C CYS A 349 -23.06 17.79 -20.95
N THR A 350 -24.10 17.92 -20.14
CA THR A 350 -25.45 17.40 -20.42
C THR A 350 -26.45 18.06 -19.48
N ASP A 351 -27.72 18.05 -19.86
CA ASP A 351 -28.87 18.41 -19.05
C ASP A 351 -29.69 17.20 -18.59
N SER A 352 -29.21 15.99 -18.87
CA SER A 352 -29.90 14.74 -18.62
C SER A 352 -29.12 13.85 -17.65
N SER A 353 -29.87 13.00 -16.93
CA SER A 353 -29.28 12.00 -16.02
C SER A 353 -28.45 11.00 -16.82
N ALA A 354 -27.13 11.16 -16.78
CA ALA A 354 -26.19 10.44 -17.62
C ALA A 354 -24.84 10.29 -16.93
N VAL A 355 -24.08 9.27 -17.34
CA VAL A 355 -22.74 9.01 -16.87
C VAL A 355 -21.79 9.07 -18.05
N PHE A 356 -20.74 9.87 -17.92
CA PHE A 356 -19.65 9.95 -18.89
C PHE A 356 -18.33 9.53 -18.25
N THR A 357 -17.55 8.72 -18.95
CA THR A 357 -16.23 8.27 -18.49
C THR A 357 -15.15 8.78 -19.44
N ALA A 358 -14.19 9.54 -18.91
CA ALA A 358 -13.06 10.02 -19.68
C ALA A 358 -11.91 9.01 -19.71
N ASN A 359 -11.25 8.94 -20.85
CA ASN A 359 -9.94 8.33 -21.02
C ASN A 359 -8.97 9.42 -21.51
N PHE A 360 -8.06 9.86 -20.63
CA PHE A 360 -7.04 10.86 -20.94
C PHE A 360 -5.64 10.25 -21.08
N SER A 361 -5.40 9.04 -20.58
CA SER A 361 -4.05 8.50 -20.33
C SER A 361 -3.62 7.38 -21.28
N GLY A 362 -4.54 6.69 -21.95
CA GLY A 362 -4.20 5.64 -22.92
C GLY A 362 -5.15 4.44 -22.86
N ASN A 363 -4.89 3.43 -23.71
CA ASN A 363 -5.84 2.33 -24.01
C ASN A 363 -7.16 2.84 -24.63
N PHE A 364 -7.02 3.70 -25.64
CA PHE A 364 -8.13 4.25 -26.40
C PHE A 364 -8.88 3.16 -27.18
N ALA A 365 -10.20 3.30 -27.27
CA ALA A 365 -11.07 2.43 -28.07
C ALA A 365 -10.73 2.51 -29.57
N ALA A 366 -10.27 3.68 -30.02
CA ALA A 366 -9.83 3.87 -31.39
C ALA A 366 -8.37 4.34 -31.46
N THR A 367 -7.65 3.92 -32.51
CA THR A 367 -6.24 4.24 -32.70
C THR A 367 -6.02 5.75 -32.73
N ILE A 368 -5.11 6.24 -31.90
CA ILE A 368 -4.69 7.65 -31.87
C ILE A 368 -4.05 8.05 -33.21
N PRO A 369 -4.31 9.24 -33.76
CA PRO A 369 -3.65 9.70 -34.98
C PRO A 369 -2.13 9.80 -34.82
N THR A 370 -1.38 9.48 -35.89
CA THR A 370 0.08 9.60 -35.88
C THR A 370 0.53 11.02 -35.54
N GLY A 371 1.49 11.14 -34.62
CA GLY A 371 2.02 12.43 -34.16
C GLY A 371 1.19 13.12 -33.08
N PHE A 372 0.09 12.51 -32.62
CA PHE A 372 -0.65 12.94 -31.44
C PHE A 372 -0.24 12.09 -30.24
N LYS A 373 -0.32 12.68 -29.05
CA LYS A 373 -0.11 12.00 -27.77
C LYS A 373 -1.40 11.99 -26.95
N ALA A 374 -1.50 11.06 -26.01
CA ALA A 374 -2.60 11.06 -25.04
C ALA A 374 -2.65 12.40 -24.31
N TRP A 375 -3.85 12.87 -23.93
CA TRP A 375 -4.01 14.16 -23.27
C TRP A 375 -3.24 14.25 -21.96
N ALA A 376 -3.14 13.15 -21.20
CA ALA A 376 -2.36 13.09 -19.97
C ALA A 376 -0.86 12.87 -20.20
N ALA A 377 -0.37 12.73 -21.43
CA ALA A 377 1.03 12.41 -21.71
C ALA A 377 2.01 13.48 -21.21
N ASP A 378 1.59 14.75 -21.17
CA ASP A 378 2.40 15.85 -20.62
C ASP A 378 1.96 16.28 -19.21
N ALA A 379 0.90 15.67 -18.66
CA ALA A 379 0.39 15.99 -17.33
C ALA A 379 1.24 15.41 -16.19
N PHE A 380 2.29 14.66 -16.52
CA PHE A 380 3.28 14.16 -15.57
C PHE A 380 4.21 15.30 -15.14
N HIS A 381 3.77 16.11 -14.19
CA HIS A 381 4.65 17.03 -13.50
C HIS A 381 5.31 16.33 -12.31
N TYR A 382 6.64 16.30 -12.29
CA TYR A 382 7.40 15.90 -11.10
C TYR A 382 7.25 16.99 -10.04
N VAL A 383 6.56 16.68 -8.94
CA VAL A 383 6.64 17.52 -7.74
C VAL A 383 7.90 17.10 -6.99
N VAL A 384 8.94 17.93 -7.04
CA VAL A 384 10.12 17.72 -6.20
C VAL A 384 9.67 17.94 -4.75
N PRO A 385 9.81 16.95 -3.84
CA PRO A 385 9.53 17.17 -2.44
C PRO A 385 10.62 18.10 -1.90
N PHE A 386 10.23 19.26 -1.39
CA PHE A 386 11.18 20.18 -0.76
C PHE A 386 11.46 19.73 0.68
N ALA A 387 12.72 19.80 1.08
CA ALA A 387 13.10 19.69 2.48
C ALA A 387 12.58 20.91 3.24
N THR A 388 11.85 20.67 4.32
CA THR A 388 11.59 21.70 5.33
C THR A 388 12.84 21.93 6.18
N THR A 389 12.82 22.93 7.05
CA THR A 389 13.94 23.41 7.88
C THR A 389 14.63 22.37 8.76
N SER A 390 14.23 21.10 8.75
CA SER A 390 14.86 20.00 9.45
C SER A 390 15.94 19.24 8.65
N THR A 391 16.20 19.55 7.37
CA THR A 391 17.26 18.89 6.58
C THR A 391 18.02 19.88 5.66
N PRO A 392 19.33 20.15 5.87
CA PRO A 392 20.08 21.13 5.08
C PRO A 392 20.60 20.53 3.76
N GLY A 393 20.18 21.10 2.63
CA GLY A 393 20.67 20.78 1.28
C GLY A 393 20.08 21.67 0.18
N ILE A 394 19.74 22.93 0.51
CA ILE A 394 18.98 23.84 -0.37
C ILE A 394 19.87 24.50 -1.43
N VAL A 395 19.46 24.32 -2.70
CA VAL A 395 19.76 25.23 -3.80
C VAL A 395 18.90 26.49 -3.59
N VAL A 396 19.54 27.64 -3.41
CA VAL A 396 18.87 28.94 -3.45
C VAL A 396 18.54 29.23 -4.92
N ALA A 397 17.27 29.52 -5.23
CA ALA A 397 16.88 30.01 -6.54
C ALA A 397 17.67 31.30 -6.85
N GLY A 398 18.43 31.29 -7.95
CA GLY A 398 19.21 32.46 -8.37
C GLY A 398 18.31 33.67 -8.66
N SER A 399 18.92 34.87 -8.63
CA SER A 399 18.25 36.11 -9.03
C SER A 399 17.50 35.94 -10.36
N GLY A 400 16.19 36.25 -10.38
CA GLY A 400 15.34 36.16 -11.56
C GLY A 400 14.51 34.87 -11.69
N VAL A 401 14.62 33.93 -10.74
CA VAL A 401 13.82 32.70 -10.75
C VAL A 401 12.71 32.78 -9.69
N SER A 402 11.45 32.97 -10.12
CA SER A 402 10.26 32.81 -9.27
C SER A 402 9.88 31.34 -9.10
N ILE A 403 9.22 31.01 -7.98
CA ILE A 403 8.64 29.69 -7.70
C ILE A 403 7.11 29.88 -7.66
N ASP A 404 6.36 29.08 -8.41
CA ASP A 404 4.90 29.16 -8.40
C ASP A 404 4.27 28.46 -7.17
N THR A 405 2.95 28.56 -7.03
CA THR A 405 2.19 27.98 -5.91
C THR A 405 2.28 26.44 -5.85
N TYR A 406 2.78 25.80 -6.91
CA TYR A 406 2.98 24.36 -7.01
C TYR A 406 4.46 23.95 -6.86
N GLY A 407 5.35 24.89 -6.52
CA GLY A 407 6.78 24.63 -6.32
C GLY A 407 7.60 24.59 -7.61
N LYS A 408 7.04 24.99 -8.75
CA LYS A 408 7.75 25.01 -10.05
C LYS A 408 8.63 26.26 -10.15
N LEU A 409 9.91 26.07 -10.46
CA LEU A 409 10.81 27.19 -10.78
C LEU A 409 10.42 27.79 -12.14
N SER A 410 10.44 29.11 -12.28
CA SER A 410 10.12 29.83 -13.54
C SER A 410 11.08 29.54 -14.69
N VAL A 411 12.23 28.92 -14.41
CA VAL A 411 13.20 28.42 -15.40
C VAL A 411 13.19 26.90 -15.54
N ASP A 412 12.33 26.19 -14.81
CA ASP A 412 12.09 24.75 -15.02
C ASP A 412 11.40 24.55 -16.36
N THR A 413 12.24 24.43 -17.39
CA THR A 413 11.95 23.86 -18.71
C THR A 413 12.30 22.37 -18.74
N TYR A 414 12.74 21.80 -17.61
CA TYR A 414 13.05 20.38 -17.48
C TYR A 414 11.77 19.57 -17.24
N TYR A 415 11.74 18.37 -17.83
CA TYR A 415 10.64 17.39 -17.83
C TYR A 415 9.61 17.49 -18.97
N ASP A 416 10.05 17.75 -20.21
CA ASP A 416 9.39 17.10 -21.35
C ASP A 416 9.79 15.62 -21.33
N MET A 417 8.88 14.75 -20.90
CA MET A 417 9.04 13.31 -21.08
C MET A 417 8.49 12.91 -22.44
N VAL A 418 9.32 12.27 -23.26
CA VAL A 418 8.83 11.66 -24.50
C VAL A 418 8.28 10.27 -24.18
N SER A 419 7.00 10.05 -24.49
CA SER A 419 6.38 8.73 -24.40
C SER A 419 6.62 7.92 -25.67
N ILE A 420 7.15 6.71 -25.53
CA ILE A 420 7.48 5.79 -26.63
C ILE A 420 6.73 4.48 -26.40
N GLN A 421 5.88 4.11 -27.36
CA GLN A 421 5.24 2.80 -27.40
C GLN A 421 6.20 1.84 -28.12
N ALA A 422 6.89 0.99 -27.36
CA ALA A 422 7.90 0.10 -27.88
C ALA A 422 7.30 -1.24 -28.31
N GLN A 423 7.47 -1.57 -29.59
CA GLN A 423 7.26 -2.92 -30.10
C GLN A 423 8.61 -3.66 -29.99
N ASP A 424 9.37 -3.85 -31.07
CA ASP A 424 10.56 -4.74 -30.99
C ASP A 424 11.89 -4.00 -30.80
N THR A 425 11.93 -2.69 -31.08
CA THR A 425 13.11 -1.85 -30.89
C THR A 425 12.73 -0.51 -30.30
N ILE A 426 13.46 -0.11 -29.26
CA ILE A 426 13.41 1.18 -28.60
C ILE A 426 14.61 1.96 -29.11
N SER A 427 14.38 2.95 -29.96
CA SER A 427 15.43 3.82 -30.49
C SER A 427 15.32 5.21 -29.88
N ILE A 428 16.35 5.64 -29.16
CA ILE A 428 16.43 6.97 -28.56
C ILE A 428 17.39 7.83 -29.38
N ASP A 429 16.87 8.85 -30.05
CA ASP A 429 17.69 9.83 -30.76
C ASP A 429 18.23 10.87 -29.77
N LEU A 430 19.55 10.98 -29.69
CA LEU A 430 20.26 11.89 -28.80
C LEU A 430 20.78 13.15 -29.52
N THR A 431 20.25 13.48 -30.70
CA THR A 431 20.49 14.76 -31.38
C THR A 431 19.94 15.95 -30.57
N SER A 432 18.86 15.74 -29.83
CA SER A 432 18.26 16.72 -28.91
C SER A 432 17.69 15.98 -27.70
N PRO A 433 18.56 15.51 -26.79
CA PRO A 433 18.16 14.63 -25.71
C PRO A 433 17.24 15.39 -24.74
N VAL A 434 16.17 14.74 -24.32
CA VAL A 434 15.34 15.22 -23.22
C VAL A 434 15.78 14.55 -21.91
N PRO A 435 15.51 15.17 -20.75
CA PRO A 435 15.94 14.64 -19.46
C PRO A 435 15.30 13.28 -19.11
N GLY A 436 14.10 13.00 -19.61
CA GLY A 436 13.32 11.82 -19.26
C GLY A 436 12.58 11.18 -20.43
N TYR A 437 12.48 9.85 -20.41
CA TYR A 437 11.73 9.07 -21.40
C TYR A 437 10.80 8.10 -20.69
N HIS A 438 9.53 8.06 -21.11
CA HIS A 438 8.57 7.04 -20.68
C HIS A 438 8.41 6.01 -21.79
N ILE A 439 8.75 4.76 -21.51
CA ILE A 439 8.76 3.69 -22.50
C ILE A 439 7.76 2.64 -22.06
N VAL A 440 6.71 2.46 -22.84
CA VAL A 440 5.74 1.38 -22.64
C VAL A 440 6.16 0.20 -23.48
N LEU A 441 6.53 -0.89 -22.82
CA LEU A 441 6.94 -2.14 -23.45
C LEU A 441 5.68 -2.93 -23.86
N ASN A 442 5.52 -3.16 -25.16
CA ASN A 442 4.39 -3.91 -25.73
C ASN A 442 4.84 -5.14 -26.54
N SER A 443 6.11 -5.54 -26.45
CA SER A 443 6.65 -6.75 -27.08
C SER A 443 7.45 -7.59 -26.10
N GLN A 444 7.29 -8.90 -26.18
CA GLN A 444 7.90 -9.86 -25.26
C GLN A 444 9.42 -9.70 -25.15
N ALA A 445 10.06 -9.26 -26.23
CA ALA A 445 11.49 -8.97 -26.29
C ALA A 445 11.76 -7.71 -27.12
N ALA A 446 12.37 -6.70 -26.51
CA ALA A 446 12.76 -5.45 -27.17
C ALA A 446 14.28 -5.23 -27.17
N THR A 447 14.79 -4.58 -28.22
CA THR A 447 16.17 -4.08 -28.28
C THR A 447 16.21 -2.60 -27.91
N PHE A 448 17.03 -2.21 -26.93
CA PHE A 448 17.24 -0.81 -26.56
C PHE A 448 18.49 -0.26 -27.25
N ALA A 449 18.33 0.78 -28.05
CA ALA A 449 19.40 1.41 -28.81
C ALA A 449 19.36 2.93 -28.59
N LEU A 450 20.54 3.52 -28.40
CA LEU A 450 20.74 4.96 -28.45
C LEU A 450 21.23 5.31 -29.87
N THR A 451 20.97 6.50 -30.38
CA THR A 451 21.44 6.93 -31.71
C THR A 451 21.88 8.39 -31.66
N ASN A 452 22.76 8.78 -32.59
CA ASN A 452 23.16 10.18 -32.79
C ASN A 452 23.66 10.92 -31.53
N LEU A 453 24.44 10.25 -30.66
CA LEU A 453 25.05 10.91 -29.50
C LEU A 453 26.06 11.97 -29.96
N GLN A 454 25.71 13.24 -29.76
CA GLN A 454 26.61 14.37 -30.00
C GLN A 454 26.64 15.21 -28.72
N LEU A 455 27.71 15.05 -27.92
CA LEU A 455 27.92 15.89 -26.74
C LEU A 455 28.99 16.95 -27.00
N PRO A 456 28.75 18.21 -26.61
CA PRO A 456 29.83 19.19 -26.54
C PRO A 456 30.94 18.69 -25.61
N ALA A 457 32.20 18.93 -25.99
CA ALA A 457 33.35 18.52 -25.18
C ALA A 457 33.25 19.06 -23.74
N GLY A 458 33.46 18.20 -22.75
CA GLY A 458 33.39 18.55 -21.32
C GLY A 458 31.98 18.66 -20.74
N LYS A 459 30.95 18.18 -21.45
CA LYS A 459 29.58 18.06 -20.91
C LYS A 459 29.24 16.59 -20.62
N ALA A 460 28.51 16.38 -19.52
CA ALA A 460 27.89 15.11 -19.21
C ALA A 460 26.39 15.19 -19.52
N LEU A 461 25.85 14.11 -20.08
CA LEU A 461 24.43 13.90 -20.29
C LEU A 461 23.94 12.85 -19.32
N ARG A 462 22.86 13.18 -18.61
CA ARG A 462 22.11 12.23 -17.79
C ARG A 462 20.71 12.07 -18.37
N LEU A 463 20.28 10.82 -18.53
CA LEU A 463 18.99 10.44 -19.08
C LEU A 463 18.27 9.51 -18.09
N THR A 464 17.01 9.79 -17.80
CA THR A 464 16.17 8.92 -16.97
C THR A 464 15.16 8.19 -17.83
N PHE A 465 15.00 6.89 -17.63
CA PHE A 465 14.04 6.07 -18.38
C PHE A 465 13.08 5.37 -17.43
N TYR A 466 11.80 5.48 -17.75
CA TYR A 466 10.69 4.80 -17.08
C TYR A 466 10.15 3.70 -17.98
N PHE A 467 10.43 2.44 -17.65
CA PHE A 467 9.94 1.28 -18.39
C PHE A 467 8.67 0.73 -17.77
N GLU A 468 7.55 0.91 -18.45
CA GLU A 468 6.25 0.39 -18.06
C GLU A 468 5.92 -0.89 -18.84
N GLN A 469 5.42 -1.92 -18.16
CA GLN A 469 4.89 -3.10 -18.81
C GLN A 469 3.50 -2.80 -19.40
N GLY A 470 3.40 -2.66 -20.72
CA GLY A 470 2.14 -2.35 -21.40
C GLY A 470 1.23 -3.56 -21.60
N VAL A 471 1.76 -4.65 -22.18
CA VAL A 471 1.01 -5.92 -22.35
C VAL A 471 1.88 -7.14 -22.10
N GLY A 472 1.40 -8.10 -21.31
CA GLY A 472 2.14 -9.34 -21.03
C GLY A 472 3.49 -9.12 -20.33
N ASN A 473 4.35 -10.13 -20.38
CA ASN A 473 5.64 -10.16 -19.69
C ASN A 473 6.76 -9.76 -20.65
N ASN A 474 7.08 -8.47 -20.72
CA ASN A 474 8.07 -7.94 -21.66
C ASN A 474 9.46 -7.81 -21.05
N THR A 475 10.47 -7.99 -21.90
CA THR A 475 11.87 -7.84 -21.52
C THR A 475 12.60 -6.96 -22.50
N ILE A 476 13.63 -6.26 -22.04
CA ILE A 476 14.69 -5.80 -22.95
C ILE A 476 15.64 -6.97 -23.11
N SER A 477 15.77 -7.52 -24.31
CA SER A 477 16.64 -8.65 -24.62
C SER A 477 18.07 -8.17 -24.91
N THR A 478 18.21 -7.01 -25.55
CA THR A 478 19.51 -6.43 -25.91
C THR A 478 19.57 -4.96 -25.50
N TRP A 479 20.66 -4.55 -24.85
CA TRP A 479 20.95 -3.14 -24.55
C TRP A 479 22.02 -2.60 -25.49
N ASP A 480 22.00 -1.28 -25.68
CA ASP A 480 23.04 -0.56 -26.40
C ASP A 480 24.41 -0.85 -25.77
N SER A 481 25.37 -1.23 -26.62
CA SER A 481 26.72 -1.64 -26.20
C SER A 481 27.51 -0.54 -25.48
N ARG A 482 27.11 0.73 -25.64
CA ARG A 482 27.70 1.88 -24.94
C ARG A 482 27.30 1.96 -23.47
N ILE A 483 26.26 1.24 -23.04
CA ILE A 483 25.82 1.22 -21.65
C ILE A 483 26.68 0.23 -20.86
N LYS A 484 27.36 0.73 -19.83
CA LYS A 484 28.14 -0.02 -18.87
C LYS A 484 27.37 -0.04 -17.55
N TRP A 485 26.71 -1.15 -17.26
CA TRP A 485 25.91 -1.29 -16.05
C TRP A 485 26.79 -1.25 -14.80
N VAL A 486 26.43 -0.39 -13.86
CA VAL A 486 26.97 -0.39 -12.51
C VAL A 486 26.23 -1.48 -11.73
N GLY A 487 26.88 -2.63 -11.59
CA GLY A 487 26.28 -3.83 -11.04
C GLY A 487 25.68 -4.74 -12.12
N SER A 488 24.67 -5.53 -11.75
CA SER A 488 23.95 -6.38 -12.70
C SER A 488 23.03 -5.54 -13.58
N ARG A 489 22.94 -5.91 -14.86
CA ARG A 489 21.92 -5.41 -15.78
C ARG A 489 20.52 -5.54 -15.15
N PRO A 490 19.65 -4.52 -15.27
CA PRO A 490 18.31 -4.57 -14.71
C PRO A 490 17.50 -5.72 -15.30
N ILE A 491 16.76 -6.38 -14.41
CA ILE A 491 15.70 -7.33 -14.74
C ILE A 491 14.41 -6.63 -14.37
N PHE A 492 13.58 -6.34 -15.36
CA PHE A 492 12.33 -5.62 -15.13
C PHE A 492 11.28 -6.53 -14.52
N ALA A 493 10.45 -5.95 -13.66
CA ALA A 493 9.24 -6.60 -13.21
C ALA A 493 8.33 -6.95 -14.40
N TYR A 494 7.71 -8.13 -14.34
CA TYR A 494 6.92 -8.71 -15.43
C TYR A 494 5.42 -8.36 -15.36
N THR A 495 4.96 -7.72 -14.29
CA THR A 495 3.55 -7.42 -14.10
C THR A 495 3.15 -6.19 -14.91
N VAL A 496 2.08 -6.29 -15.70
CA VAL A 496 1.49 -5.16 -16.43
C VAL A 496 1.27 -3.97 -15.48
N GLY A 497 1.66 -2.78 -15.93
CA GLY A 497 1.63 -1.55 -15.14
C GLY A 497 2.80 -1.33 -14.19
N SER A 498 3.65 -2.34 -13.94
CA SER A 498 4.88 -2.13 -13.17
C SER A 498 5.83 -1.21 -13.91
N ARG A 499 6.42 -0.24 -13.20
CA ARG A 499 7.38 0.71 -13.76
C ARG A 499 8.76 0.48 -13.18
N ASN A 500 9.74 0.35 -14.05
CA ASN A 500 11.15 0.19 -13.67
C ASN A 500 11.90 1.44 -14.09
N VAL A 501 12.75 1.96 -13.21
CA VAL A 501 13.51 3.17 -13.46
C VAL A 501 14.98 2.81 -13.64
N ILE A 502 15.57 3.33 -14.70
CA ILE A 502 17.01 3.34 -14.90
C ILE A 502 17.50 4.76 -15.14
N GLU A 503 18.76 4.98 -14.86
CA GLU A 503 19.47 6.20 -15.24
C GLU A 503 20.69 5.85 -16.07
N LEU A 504 20.95 6.65 -17.11
CA LEU A 504 22.17 6.59 -17.90
C LEU A 504 22.91 7.91 -17.75
N GLU A 505 24.19 7.87 -17.41
CA GLU A 505 25.05 9.05 -17.29
C GLU A 505 26.30 8.88 -18.13
N THR A 506 26.63 9.84 -18.99
CA THR A 506 27.83 9.73 -19.82
C THR A 506 29.10 9.90 -18.99
N ILE A 507 30.06 9.00 -19.20
CA ILE A 507 31.32 8.97 -18.44
C ILE A 507 32.52 9.53 -19.21
N ASP A 508 32.52 9.41 -20.54
CA ASP A 508 33.61 9.85 -21.43
C ASP A 508 33.09 10.59 -22.68
N GLY A 509 31.81 11.00 -22.65
CA GLY A 509 31.12 11.65 -23.76
C GLY A 509 30.67 10.69 -24.87
N GLN A 510 30.97 9.39 -24.78
CA GLN A 510 30.63 8.37 -25.78
C GLN A 510 29.94 7.14 -25.19
N THR A 511 30.23 6.80 -23.95
CA THR A 511 29.68 5.68 -23.19
C THR A 511 28.91 6.16 -21.98
N PHE A 512 28.00 5.31 -21.49
CA PHE A 512 27.14 5.60 -20.36
C PHE A 512 27.42 4.64 -19.21
N ALA A 513 27.48 5.15 -17.99
CA ALA A 513 27.22 4.36 -16.80
C ALA A 513 25.71 4.17 -16.65
N GLY A 514 25.25 2.92 -16.62
CA GLY A 514 23.85 2.56 -16.43
C GLY A 514 23.57 2.16 -15.00
N TYR A 515 22.54 2.72 -14.39
CA TYR A 515 22.12 2.44 -13.03
C TYR A 515 20.69 1.90 -13.04
N TYR A 516 20.46 0.79 -12.34
CA TYR A 516 19.10 0.37 -12.02
C TYR A 516 18.69 1.03 -10.71
N ILE A 517 17.75 1.97 -10.80
CA ILE A 517 17.28 2.73 -9.64
C ILE A 517 16.28 1.91 -8.83
N GLY A 518 15.46 1.12 -9.52
CA GLY A 518 14.52 0.19 -8.90
C GLY A 518 13.18 0.15 -9.61
N GLN A 519 12.22 -0.53 -8.98
CA GLN A 519 10.83 -0.55 -9.40
C GLN A 519 10.06 0.52 -8.62
N ILE A 520 9.27 1.32 -9.33
CA ILE A 520 8.27 2.22 -8.76
C ILE A 520 6.90 1.64 -9.13
N ASN A 521 6.03 1.44 -8.14
CA ASN A 521 4.65 1.00 -8.35
C ASN A 521 3.71 2.13 -8.00
#